data_AF-A0A6V7DFL0-F1
#
_entry.id   AF-A0A6V7DFL0-F1
#
_cell.length_a   1.000
_cell.length_b   1.000
_cell.length_c   1.000
_cell.angle_alpha   90.00
_cell.angle_beta   90.00
_cell.angle_gamma   90.00
#
_symmetry.space_group_name_H-M   'P 1'
#
loop_
_entity.id
_entity.type
_entity.pdbx_description
1 polymer ?
#
loop_
_entity_poly.entity_id
_entity_poly.type
_entity_poly.pdbx_seq_one_letter_code
_entity_poly.pdbx_strand_id
1 'polypeptide(L)'
;MGLCNSKPSVAGSPARYTTRTTEQATPSESSSPSRRDSSSSSTNALRDALPSPPRRAASPEPQGSPSRQGAGWSGQEGFSGWSEYQGNLHDSAHEWQGVSTGEYPIAPADMWAPPAWNPYPTGTASSHHQALQKRAQEWANLTTTTLQHDGKDPRLAQAITHLFLIFADSPTFRQTMATIQKEGMVGIRIDPEVATAHFNPQQREVVLGEMMARDPTTAMGVLAFELSNASLDLAFKECERNAAIAQLSPRELAESIERVEYNSTRNVQAYYMEAHETLRRVGLDNPYAWHCMVTAQGHIEPSTRSEDEAVANSLATGHLGWYEQQYAKRNM
;
A
#
# COMPACT_ATOMS: atom_id res chain seq x y z
N MET A 1 52.27 3.60 -50.97
CA MET A 1 52.37 2.15 -50.65
C MET A 1 51.65 1.90 -49.34
N GLY A 2 50.78 0.90 -49.27
CA GLY A 2 50.29 0.30 -48.01
C GLY A 2 48.94 0.78 -47.49
N LEU A 3 47.87 0.17 -48.01
CA LEU A 3 46.53 0.11 -47.39
C LEU A 3 46.56 -0.83 -46.17
N CYS A 4 45.78 -0.52 -45.12
CA CYS A 4 45.06 -1.53 -44.34
C CYS A 4 43.86 -0.89 -43.62
N ASN A 5 42.68 -1.30 -44.06
CA ASN A 5 41.36 -1.12 -43.42
C ASN A 5 41.26 -1.97 -42.14
N SER A 6 40.45 -1.53 -41.18
CA SER A 6 39.35 -2.37 -40.62
C SER A 6 38.36 -1.52 -39.81
N LYS A 7 37.08 -1.78 -40.09
CA LYS A 7 35.85 -1.15 -39.58
C LYS A 7 35.43 -1.68 -38.19
N PRO A 8 34.42 -1.07 -37.54
CA PRO A 8 33.98 -1.42 -36.18
C PRO A 8 33.01 -2.62 -36.18
N SER A 9 33.03 -3.42 -35.10
CA SER A 9 32.02 -4.46 -34.86
C SER A 9 30.86 -3.92 -34.02
N VAL A 10 29.69 -3.94 -34.64
CA VAL A 10 28.35 -3.84 -34.03
C VAL A 10 27.59 -5.10 -34.48
N ALA A 11 27.11 -5.90 -33.53
CA ALA A 11 25.93 -6.81 -33.60
C ALA A 11 25.95 -7.75 -32.38
N GLY A 12 24.86 -8.08 -31.69
CA GLY A 12 23.46 -7.80 -32.00
C GLY A 12 22.49 -8.14 -30.86
N SER A 13 21.24 -7.73 -31.08
CA SER A 13 20.02 -8.05 -30.31
C SER A 13 19.46 -9.44 -30.68
N PRO A 14 18.26 -9.84 -30.23
CA PRO A 14 17.84 -10.23 -28.88
C PRO A 14 17.40 -11.71 -28.83
N ALA A 15 17.30 -12.30 -27.62
CA ALA A 15 16.83 -13.67 -27.43
C ALA A 15 15.36 -13.85 -27.88
N ARG A 16 15.12 -14.82 -28.77
CA ARG A 16 13.80 -15.22 -29.26
C ARG A 16 13.24 -16.39 -28.45
N TYR A 17 11.93 -16.32 -28.25
CA TYR A 17 11.02 -17.36 -27.77
C TYR A 17 11.28 -18.75 -28.39
N THR A 18 11.23 -19.79 -27.56
CA THR A 18 11.06 -21.19 -27.99
C THR A 18 9.64 -21.65 -27.71
N THR A 19 8.80 -21.58 -28.75
CA THR A 19 7.54 -22.32 -28.87
C THR A 19 7.88 -23.79 -29.14
N ARG A 20 7.38 -24.72 -28.32
CA ARG A 20 7.37 -26.14 -28.66
C ARG A 20 6.13 -26.44 -29.50
N THR A 21 6.37 -26.73 -30.78
CA THR A 21 5.40 -27.32 -31.71
C THR A 21 5.44 -28.84 -31.59
N THR A 22 4.29 -29.50 -31.51
CA THR A 22 4.13 -30.92 -31.81
C THR A 22 2.97 -31.03 -32.80
N GLU A 23 3.31 -31.19 -34.09
CA GLU A 23 2.46 -31.87 -35.08
C GLU A 23 2.59 -33.39 -34.82
N GLN A 24 1.67 -34.30 -35.12
CA GLN A 24 0.66 -34.36 -36.17
C GLN A 24 -0.24 -35.59 -35.91
N ALA A 25 -1.53 -35.53 -36.22
CA ALA A 25 -2.30 -36.57 -36.94
C ALA A 25 -3.76 -36.12 -37.14
N THR A 26 -4.17 -36.00 -38.40
CA THR A 26 -5.53 -35.77 -38.94
C THR A 26 -6.20 -37.12 -39.30
N PRO A 27 -7.39 -37.17 -39.94
CA PRO A 27 -8.69 -36.57 -39.60
C PRO A 27 -9.82 -37.64 -39.66
N SER A 28 -11.04 -37.37 -39.17
CA SER A 28 -12.29 -37.97 -39.71
C SER A 28 -13.56 -37.29 -39.21
N GLU A 29 -14.31 -36.82 -40.21
CA GLU A 29 -15.76 -36.94 -40.44
C GLU A 29 -16.81 -36.33 -39.49
N SER A 30 -17.69 -35.61 -40.17
CA SER A 30 -18.98 -35.04 -39.81
C SER A 30 -19.94 -35.99 -39.12
N SER A 31 -20.80 -35.43 -38.25
CA SER A 31 -22.27 -35.57 -38.35
C SER A 31 -22.97 -34.63 -37.35
N SER A 32 -23.81 -33.73 -37.86
CA SER A 32 -24.94 -33.19 -37.10
C SER A 32 -26.12 -34.16 -37.24
N PRO A 33 -26.97 -34.28 -36.20
CA PRO A 33 -28.38 -34.06 -36.46
C PRO A 33 -29.10 -33.24 -35.38
N SER A 34 -30.31 -32.87 -35.79
CA SER A 34 -31.21 -31.86 -35.28
C SER A 34 -32.08 -32.31 -34.09
N ARG A 35 -32.72 -31.31 -33.47
CA ARG A 35 -34.08 -31.29 -32.87
C ARG A 35 -34.33 -31.76 -31.41
N ARG A 36 -34.81 -30.75 -30.64
CA ARG A 36 -36.11 -30.62 -29.93
C ARG A 36 -36.19 -30.78 -28.40
N ASP A 37 -36.90 -29.77 -27.86
CA ASP A 37 -37.86 -29.75 -26.75
C ASP A 37 -37.36 -29.60 -25.29
N SER A 38 -37.49 -28.36 -24.82
CA SER A 38 -38.17 -27.89 -23.59
C SER A 38 -38.26 -28.82 -22.37
N SER A 39 -37.77 -28.34 -21.23
CA SER A 39 -38.32 -28.62 -19.89
C SER A 39 -37.89 -27.54 -18.89
N SER A 40 -38.83 -26.66 -18.54
CA SER A 40 -38.76 -25.85 -17.32
C SER A 40 -39.09 -26.74 -16.12
N SER A 41 -38.31 -26.67 -15.03
CA SER A 41 -38.81 -27.01 -13.69
C SER A 41 -37.95 -26.43 -12.58
N SER A 42 -38.67 -25.86 -11.62
CA SER A 42 -38.26 -24.99 -10.53
C SER A 42 -37.51 -25.71 -9.40
N THR A 43 -36.44 -25.10 -8.92
CA THR A 43 -35.71 -25.47 -7.70
C THR A 43 -36.38 -24.88 -6.46
N ASN A 44 -37.51 -25.45 -6.04
CA ASN A 44 -38.16 -25.15 -4.75
C ASN A 44 -38.53 -26.44 -4.00
N ALA A 45 -37.60 -27.40 -3.88
CA ALA A 45 -37.87 -28.70 -3.24
C ALA A 45 -36.71 -29.20 -2.35
N LEU A 46 -36.04 -28.32 -1.60
CA LEU A 46 -35.00 -28.70 -0.63
C LEU A 46 -35.12 -27.97 0.73
N ARG A 47 -36.34 -27.57 1.14
CA ARG A 47 -36.56 -26.86 2.42
C ARG A 47 -37.31 -27.66 3.51
N ASP A 48 -37.83 -28.85 3.21
CA ASP A 48 -38.71 -29.60 4.13
C ASP A 48 -38.09 -30.87 4.74
N ALA A 49 -36.76 -30.98 4.80
CA ALA A 49 -36.11 -32.18 5.31
C ALA A 49 -35.08 -31.93 6.42
N LEU A 50 -35.44 -31.22 7.51
CA LEU A 50 -34.68 -31.30 8.76
C LEU A 50 -35.59 -31.26 10.02
N PRO A 51 -35.36 -32.13 11.03
CA PRO A 51 -36.18 -32.21 12.23
C PRO A 51 -35.89 -31.08 13.24
N SER A 52 -36.91 -30.70 14.02
CA SER A 52 -36.82 -29.65 15.05
C SER A 52 -35.98 -30.07 16.29
N PRO A 53 -35.28 -29.13 16.96
CA PRO A 53 -34.52 -29.44 18.18
C PRO A 53 -35.39 -29.45 19.45
N PRO A 54 -35.02 -30.21 20.50
CA PRO A 54 -35.80 -30.32 21.74
C PRO A 54 -35.61 -29.13 22.69
N ARG A 55 -36.64 -28.85 23.52
CA ARG A 55 -36.69 -27.76 24.51
C ARG A 55 -36.13 -28.17 25.90
N ARG A 56 -35.25 -27.31 26.42
CA ARG A 56 -34.91 -26.89 27.83
C ARG A 56 -34.67 -27.91 28.96
N ALA A 57 -33.55 -27.70 29.66
CA ALA A 57 -33.45 -27.68 31.14
C ALA A 57 -32.28 -26.77 31.60
N ALA A 58 -32.33 -26.27 32.84
CA ALA A 58 -31.60 -25.13 33.39
C ALA A 58 -30.18 -25.41 33.95
N SER A 59 -29.32 -24.36 33.93
CA SER A 59 -28.16 -23.92 34.77
C SER A 59 -27.37 -24.92 35.66
N PRO A 60 -26.05 -24.71 35.95
CA PRO A 60 -25.38 -23.41 36.21
C PRO A 60 -24.03 -23.15 35.49
N GLU A 61 -23.56 -21.90 35.56
CA GLU A 61 -22.26 -21.39 35.07
C GLU A 61 -21.03 -22.14 35.65
N PRO A 62 -19.87 -22.09 34.96
CA PRO A 62 -18.88 -21.09 35.37
C PRO A 62 -18.19 -20.35 34.20
N GLN A 63 -18.05 -19.04 34.45
CA GLN A 63 -17.01 -18.09 34.01
C GLN A 63 -16.05 -18.44 32.87
N GLY A 64 -16.02 -17.52 31.90
CA GLY A 64 -14.74 -16.93 31.47
C GLY A 64 -14.26 -17.26 30.06
N SER A 65 -14.98 -16.84 29.02
CA SER A 65 -14.43 -16.61 27.68
C SER A 65 -15.35 -15.67 26.91
N PRO A 66 -14.92 -14.48 26.47
CA PRO A 66 -15.72 -13.71 25.53
C PRO A 66 -15.52 -14.29 24.14
N SER A 67 -16.44 -15.16 23.73
CA SER A 67 -16.80 -15.33 22.34
C SER A 67 -17.43 -14.02 21.84
N ARG A 68 -17.00 -13.51 20.68
CA ARG A 68 -17.79 -12.56 19.91
C ARG A 68 -18.27 -13.27 18.64
N GLN A 69 -19.50 -13.77 18.71
CA GLN A 69 -20.38 -13.87 17.55
C GLN A 69 -21.35 -12.68 17.60
N GLY A 70 -21.66 -12.15 16.42
CA GLY A 70 -22.66 -11.12 16.16
C GLY A 70 -22.07 -10.11 15.18
N ALA A 71 -22.73 -9.69 14.11
CA ALA A 71 -24.02 -10.01 13.53
C ALA A 71 -23.94 -9.52 12.07
N GLY A 72 -24.57 -10.21 11.12
CA GLY A 72 -24.55 -9.78 9.71
C GLY A 72 -25.31 -8.47 9.52
N TRP A 73 -24.73 -7.50 8.80
CA TRP A 73 -25.42 -6.33 8.27
C TRP A 73 -24.90 -5.96 6.88
N SER A 74 -25.79 -5.27 6.19
CA SER A 74 -25.93 -4.95 4.77
C SER A 74 -24.79 -4.15 4.13
N GLY A 75 -24.68 -4.30 2.81
CA GLY A 75 -23.74 -3.56 1.97
C GLY A 75 -23.93 -2.05 1.95
N GLN A 76 -22.86 -1.39 1.48
CA GLN A 76 -22.51 0.02 1.60
C GLN A 76 -21.85 0.40 2.92
N GLU A 77 -20.58 0.00 3.11
CA GLU A 77 -19.63 0.69 3.98
C GLU A 77 -18.22 0.24 3.60
N GLY A 78 -17.35 1.20 3.27
CA GLY A 78 -15.95 0.96 2.92
C GLY A 78 -15.18 0.52 4.17
N PHE A 79 -14.51 -0.62 4.06
CA PHE A 79 -13.91 -1.35 5.17
C PHE A 79 -12.69 -0.65 5.80
N SER A 80 -12.49 -0.87 7.10
CA SER A 80 -11.54 -0.20 7.99
C SER A 80 -10.51 -1.17 8.57
N GLY A 81 -9.54 -1.63 7.75
CA GLY A 81 -8.40 -2.43 8.24
C GLY A 81 -7.50 -1.68 9.24
N TRP A 82 -7.62 -0.35 9.26
CA TRP A 82 -6.94 0.53 10.20
C TRP A 82 -7.61 0.62 11.58
N SER A 83 -8.92 0.32 11.71
CA SER A 83 -9.67 0.53 12.96
C SER A 83 -9.48 -0.58 13.98
N GLU A 84 -9.24 -1.83 13.56
CA GLU A 84 -9.07 -2.95 14.50
C GLU A 84 -7.76 -2.86 15.31
N TYR A 85 -6.77 -2.11 14.84
CA TYR A 85 -5.52 -1.84 15.56
C TYR A 85 -5.59 -0.61 16.49
N GLN A 86 -6.64 0.22 16.42
CA GLN A 86 -6.77 1.45 17.20
C GLN A 86 -7.38 1.28 18.60
N GLY A 87 -7.78 0.06 18.99
CA GLY A 87 -8.51 -0.22 20.23
C GLY A 87 -7.82 0.18 21.55
N ASN A 88 -6.57 0.65 21.53
CA ASN A 88 -5.81 1.05 22.72
C ASN A 88 -5.39 2.54 22.74
N LEU A 89 -5.83 3.38 21.79
CA LEU A 89 -5.39 4.79 21.70
C LEU A 89 -6.07 5.75 22.69
N HIS A 90 -7.09 5.31 23.43
CA HIS A 90 -7.89 6.20 24.30
C HIS A 90 -7.27 6.50 25.68
N ASP A 91 -6.27 5.75 26.15
CA ASP A 91 -5.73 5.94 27.50
C ASP A 91 -4.53 6.90 27.61
N SER A 92 -3.99 7.40 26.50
CA SER A 92 -2.77 8.24 26.50
C SER A 92 -3.00 9.71 26.11
N ALA A 93 -4.25 10.14 25.90
CA ALA A 93 -4.57 11.48 25.37
C ALA A 93 -4.56 12.62 26.43
N HIS A 94 -4.09 12.36 27.65
CA HIS A 94 -4.10 13.34 28.74
C HIS A 94 -2.68 13.77 29.16
N GLU A 95 -1.85 14.32 28.26
CA GLU A 95 -0.64 15.04 28.72
C GLU A 95 -0.01 16.08 27.81
N TRP A 96 -0.69 16.57 26.75
CA TRP A 96 -0.15 17.66 25.93
C TRP A 96 -1.08 18.88 25.93
N GLN A 97 -1.14 19.56 27.06
CA GLN A 97 -1.53 20.97 27.12
C GLN A 97 -0.28 21.79 27.45
N GLY A 98 0.32 22.38 26.41
CA GLY A 98 1.46 23.26 26.58
C GLY A 98 1.93 23.88 25.28
N VAL A 99 1.56 25.16 25.11
CA VAL A 99 2.12 26.19 24.21
C VAL A 99 1.26 26.54 22.99
N SER A 100 0.77 27.77 23.07
CA SER A 100 -0.19 28.47 22.22
C SER A 100 0.53 29.32 21.16
N THR A 101 -0.06 29.34 19.96
CA THR A 101 -0.20 30.46 18.99
C THR A 101 0.96 31.43 18.75
N GLY A 102 1.45 31.47 17.50
CA GLY A 102 2.24 32.58 16.94
C GLY A 102 2.30 32.52 15.40
N GLU A 103 2.16 33.66 14.76
CA GLU A 103 1.85 33.92 13.35
C GLU A 103 2.97 33.54 12.34
N TYR A 104 2.57 33.17 11.11
CA TYR A 104 3.42 32.98 9.92
C TYR A 104 3.25 34.18 8.97
N PRO A 105 4.31 34.64 8.27
CA PRO A 105 4.75 33.94 7.05
C PRO A 105 6.29 33.91 6.87
N ILE A 106 6.86 32.75 6.54
CA ILE A 106 8.26 32.65 6.10
C ILE A 106 8.36 31.71 4.88
N ALA A 107 9.14 32.12 3.89
CA ALA A 107 9.32 31.48 2.58
C ALA A 107 9.97 30.07 2.67
N PRO A 108 9.87 29.23 1.62
CA PRO A 108 10.25 27.81 1.66
C PRO A 108 11.73 27.53 1.95
N ALA A 109 12.62 28.50 1.74
CA ALA A 109 14.05 28.33 1.98
C ALA A 109 14.41 28.33 3.48
N ASP A 110 13.61 29.00 4.31
CA ASP A 110 13.91 29.19 5.75
C ASP A 110 13.33 28.08 6.63
N MET A 111 12.50 27.17 6.08
CA MET A 111 12.04 25.96 6.78
C MET A 111 13.15 24.93 7.02
N TRP A 112 14.28 25.07 6.33
CA TRP A 112 15.35 24.06 6.30
C TRP A 112 16.63 24.53 6.99
N ALA A 113 16.53 25.47 7.93
CA ALA A 113 17.62 25.67 8.87
C ALA A 113 17.90 24.32 9.54
N PRO A 114 19.11 23.74 9.39
CA PRO A 114 19.44 22.49 10.04
C PRO A 114 19.21 22.68 11.54
N PRO A 115 18.58 21.74 12.26
CA PRO A 115 18.54 21.82 13.70
C PRO A 115 19.99 21.98 14.18
N ALA A 116 20.22 22.77 15.23
CA ALA A 116 21.56 22.98 15.76
C ALA A 116 22.10 21.69 16.41
N TRP A 117 22.47 20.70 15.60
CA TRP A 117 23.18 19.49 15.99
C TRP A 117 24.64 19.89 16.22
N ASN A 118 24.97 20.34 17.43
CA ASN A 118 26.33 20.61 17.87
C ASN A 118 27.01 19.32 18.39
N PRO A 119 28.35 19.25 18.51
CA PRO A 119 29.20 18.57 17.54
C PRO A 119 29.81 17.26 18.09
N TYR A 120 29.91 16.24 17.23
CA TYR A 120 30.81 15.09 17.45
C TYR A 120 32.21 15.38 16.88
N PRO A 121 33.28 14.78 17.45
CA PRO A 121 34.65 15.21 17.21
C PRO A 121 35.09 14.98 15.75
N THR A 122 35.87 15.95 15.28
CA THR A 122 36.31 16.20 13.91
C THR A 122 37.12 15.07 13.30
N GLY A 123 36.56 14.46 12.25
CA GLY A 123 37.23 13.55 11.33
C GLY A 123 36.30 12.99 10.25
N THR A 124 35.06 12.65 10.63
CA THR A 124 33.99 12.09 9.75
C THR A 124 32.75 12.98 9.66
N ALA A 125 32.64 14.01 10.49
CA ALA A 125 31.48 14.91 10.54
C ALA A 125 31.25 15.69 9.23
N SER A 126 32.32 15.98 8.47
CA SER A 126 32.23 16.74 7.22
C SER A 126 31.51 15.97 6.10
N SER A 127 31.82 14.67 5.93
CA SER A 127 31.20 13.85 4.88
C SER A 127 29.74 13.53 5.17
N HIS A 128 29.40 13.28 6.44
CA HIS A 128 28.02 13.07 6.86
C HIS A 128 27.16 14.33 6.68
N HIS A 129 27.70 15.49 7.07
CA HIS A 129 27.01 16.77 6.89
C HIS A 129 26.78 17.11 5.41
N GLN A 130 27.80 16.91 4.57
CA GLN A 130 27.68 17.08 3.11
C GLN A 130 26.64 16.12 2.50
N ALA A 131 26.62 14.86 2.94
CA ALA A 131 25.64 13.89 2.48
C ALA A 131 24.21 14.31 2.86
N LEU A 132 23.98 14.75 4.10
CA LEU A 132 22.66 15.21 4.55
C LEU A 132 22.22 16.47 3.81
N GLN A 133 23.12 17.42 3.58
CA GLN A 133 22.82 18.62 2.80
C GLN A 133 22.43 18.28 1.36
N LYS A 134 23.14 17.31 0.75
CA LYS A 134 22.78 16.80 -0.58
C LYS A 134 21.38 16.18 -0.57
N ARG A 135 21.05 15.38 0.46
CA ARG A 135 19.70 14.79 0.61
C ARG A 135 18.62 15.85 0.78
N ALA A 136 18.88 16.90 1.54
CA ALA A 136 17.93 18.00 1.70
C ALA A 136 17.66 18.71 0.36
N GLN A 137 18.71 18.95 -0.43
CA GLN A 137 18.56 19.55 -1.77
C GLN A 137 17.81 18.64 -2.75
N GLU A 138 18.10 17.33 -2.72
CA GLU A 138 17.37 16.32 -3.51
C GLU A 138 15.89 16.28 -3.11
N TRP A 139 15.60 16.27 -1.81
CA TRP A 139 14.23 16.28 -1.28
C TRP A 139 13.47 17.54 -1.69
N ALA A 140 14.07 18.72 -1.51
CA ALA A 140 13.47 20.00 -1.93
C ALA A 140 13.11 19.99 -3.42
N ASN A 141 13.98 19.42 -4.27
CA ASN A 141 13.68 19.26 -5.69
C ASN A 141 12.51 18.29 -5.92
N LEU A 142 12.45 17.15 -5.22
CA LEU A 142 11.33 16.21 -5.34
C LEU A 142 10.00 16.82 -4.90
N THR A 143 9.98 17.58 -3.80
CA THR A 143 8.76 18.24 -3.31
C THR A 143 8.21 19.33 -4.24
N THR A 144 9.03 19.84 -5.16
CA THR A 144 8.62 20.90 -6.11
C THR A 144 8.35 20.36 -7.51
N THR A 145 8.99 19.25 -7.90
CA THR A 145 8.93 18.70 -9.26
C THR A 145 8.16 17.38 -9.36
N THR A 146 7.97 16.67 -8.25
CA THR A 146 7.42 15.30 -8.23
C THR A 146 6.15 15.21 -7.39
N LEU A 147 6.11 15.85 -6.23
CA LEU A 147 4.95 15.84 -5.33
C LEU A 147 4.14 17.12 -5.51
N GLN A 148 2.90 17.02 -6.00
CA GLN A 148 2.01 18.16 -6.16
C GLN A 148 0.97 18.18 -5.04
N HIS A 149 0.95 19.24 -4.25
CA HIS A 149 -0.13 19.51 -3.30
C HIS A 149 -0.47 21.00 -3.36
N ASP A 150 -1.69 21.38 -3.01
CA ASP A 150 -2.14 22.77 -3.13
C ASP A 150 -1.65 23.69 -2.00
N GLY A 151 -0.85 23.14 -1.07
CA GLY A 151 -0.23 23.85 0.04
C GLY A 151 -1.21 24.41 1.08
N LYS A 152 -2.53 24.14 0.97
CA LYS A 152 -3.52 24.76 1.85
C LYS A 152 -3.67 24.04 3.17
N ASP A 153 -3.48 22.72 3.19
CA ASP A 153 -3.59 21.94 4.41
C ASP A 153 -2.21 21.82 5.10
N PRO A 154 -2.04 22.41 6.30
CA PRO A 154 -0.76 22.36 7.02
C PRO A 154 -0.36 20.93 7.42
N ARG A 155 -1.32 20.00 7.52
CA ARG A 155 -1.05 18.59 7.86
C ARG A 155 -0.32 17.88 6.73
N LEU A 156 -0.66 18.19 5.47
CA LEU A 156 0.06 17.66 4.30
C LEU A 156 1.49 18.20 4.24
N ALA A 157 1.66 19.51 4.46
CA ALA A 157 2.99 20.11 4.52
C ALA A 157 3.85 19.45 5.61
N GLN A 158 3.27 19.24 6.79
CA GLN A 158 3.95 18.54 7.89
C GLN A 158 4.31 17.09 7.54
N ALA A 159 3.40 16.31 6.98
CA ALA A 159 3.67 14.92 6.58
C ALA A 159 4.79 14.84 5.53
N ILE A 160 4.78 15.73 4.52
CA ILE A 160 5.84 15.83 3.51
C ILE A 160 7.17 16.24 4.17
N THR A 161 7.15 17.17 5.13
CA THR A 161 8.36 17.52 5.89
C THR A 161 8.88 16.32 6.67
N HIS A 162 8.02 15.54 7.33
CA HIS A 162 8.44 14.35 8.07
C HIS A 162 8.98 13.23 7.18
N LEU A 163 8.46 13.07 5.95
CA LEU A 163 9.00 12.11 4.98
C LEU A 163 10.45 12.39 4.60
N PHE A 164 10.97 13.61 4.81
CA PHE A 164 12.41 13.87 4.65
C PHE A 164 13.25 12.99 5.58
N LEU A 165 12.79 12.73 6.80
CA LEU A 165 13.50 11.86 7.76
C LEU A 165 13.69 10.46 7.19
N ILE A 166 12.64 9.95 6.55
CA ILE A 166 12.69 8.68 5.83
C ILE A 166 13.61 8.79 4.62
N PHE A 167 13.47 9.83 3.81
CA PHE A 167 14.28 10.03 2.61
C PHE A 167 15.79 10.13 2.91
N ALA A 168 16.15 10.75 4.02
CA ALA A 168 17.53 10.90 4.45
C ALA A 168 18.18 9.53 4.74
N ASP A 169 17.46 8.65 5.43
CA ASP A 169 18.05 7.43 6.01
C ASP A 169 17.65 6.14 5.27
N SER A 170 16.50 6.09 4.61
CA SER A 170 16.00 4.92 3.88
C SER A 170 16.45 4.90 2.41
N PRO A 171 17.43 4.05 2.01
CA PRO A 171 17.70 3.79 0.59
C PRO A 171 16.48 3.25 -0.15
N THR A 172 15.63 2.45 0.51
CA THR A 172 14.45 1.86 -0.12
C THR A 172 13.44 2.96 -0.49
N PHE A 173 13.19 3.92 0.40
CA PHE A 173 12.29 5.04 0.10
C PHE A 173 12.83 5.94 -1.00
N ARG A 174 14.15 6.18 -1.04
CA ARG A 174 14.76 6.92 -2.15
C ARG A 174 14.57 6.23 -3.50
N GLN A 175 14.64 4.90 -3.54
CA GLN A 175 14.38 4.14 -4.76
C GLN A 175 12.92 4.30 -5.21
N THR A 176 11.97 4.25 -4.27
CA THR A 176 10.55 4.54 -4.53
C THR A 176 10.37 5.93 -5.11
N MET A 177 10.95 6.95 -4.49
CA MET A 177 10.87 8.33 -4.99
C MET A 177 11.51 8.50 -6.37
N ALA A 178 12.61 7.80 -6.66
CA ALA A 178 13.24 7.81 -7.98
C ALA A 178 12.33 7.17 -9.05
N THR A 179 11.63 6.09 -8.71
CA THR A 179 10.62 5.48 -9.60
C THR A 179 9.47 6.46 -9.86
N ILE A 180 8.91 7.07 -8.81
CA ILE A 180 7.85 8.08 -8.95
C ILE A 180 8.31 9.22 -9.86
N GLN A 181 9.48 9.79 -9.60
CA GLN A 181 10.04 10.89 -10.40
C GLN A 181 10.17 10.51 -11.88
N LYS A 182 10.61 9.28 -12.18
CA LYS A 182 10.73 8.77 -13.55
C LYS A 182 9.38 8.62 -14.25
N GLU A 183 8.35 8.22 -13.52
CA GLU A 183 7.02 7.93 -14.06
C GLU A 183 6.10 9.17 -14.12
N GLY A 184 6.44 10.24 -13.40
CA GLY A 184 5.75 11.52 -13.46
C GLY A 184 5.26 12.00 -12.11
N MET A 185 4.65 13.19 -12.11
CA MET A 185 4.17 13.83 -10.88
C MET A 185 3.06 13.01 -10.21
N VAL A 186 2.97 13.12 -8.89
CA VAL A 186 1.90 12.54 -8.07
C VAL A 186 1.22 13.66 -7.30
N GLY A 187 -0.10 13.78 -7.48
CA GLY A 187 -0.94 14.65 -6.66
C GLY A 187 -1.06 14.12 -5.24
N ILE A 188 -1.18 14.99 -4.25
CA ILE A 188 -1.44 14.64 -2.86
C ILE A 188 -2.51 15.58 -2.32
N ARG A 189 -3.60 15.02 -1.79
CA ARG A 189 -4.66 15.80 -1.15
C ARG A 189 -5.26 15.07 0.04
N ILE A 190 -5.94 15.84 0.90
CA ILE A 190 -6.83 15.31 1.92
C ILE A 190 -8.27 15.38 1.39
N ASP A 191 -9.03 14.31 1.60
CA ASP A 191 -10.43 14.21 1.27
C ASP A 191 -11.25 13.84 2.51
N PRO A 192 -12.18 14.70 2.96
CA PRO A 192 -13.03 14.39 4.10
C PRO A 192 -14.06 13.29 3.85
N GLU A 193 -14.32 12.95 2.58
CA GLU A 193 -15.26 11.88 2.22
C GLU A 193 -14.58 10.51 2.13
N VAL A 194 -13.24 10.46 2.20
CA VAL A 194 -12.47 9.22 2.19
C VAL A 194 -12.18 8.79 3.63
N ALA A 195 -12.58 7.55 3.96
CA ALA A 195 -12.40 7.01 5.31
C ALA A 195 -10.95 6.60 5.62
N THR A 196 -10.21 6.14 4.61
CA THR A 196 -8.85 5.58 4.74
C THR A 196 -7.85 6.39 3.91
N ALA A 197 -6.97 5.78 3.13
CA ALA A 197 -6.25 6.43 2.04
C ALA A 197 -6.19 5.49 0.86
N HIS A 198 -5.88 6.02 -0.32
CA HIS A 198 -5.61 5.22 -1.51
C HIS A 198 -4.82 6.03 -2.53
N PHE A 199 -4.06 5.33 -3.36
CA PHE A 199 -3.57 5.86 -4.62
C PHE A 199 -4.63 5.69 -5.73
N ASN A 200 -4.98 6.80 -6.37
CA ASN A 200 -5.84 6.85 -7.55
C ASN A 200 -4.98 6.84 -8.83
N PRO A 201 -4.93 5.71 -9.56
CA PRO A 201 -4.09 5.59 -10.75
C PRO A 201 -4.62 6.37 -11.96
N GLN A 202 -5.91 6.74 -11.99
CA GLN A 202 -6.49 7.52 -13.09
C GLN A 202 -6.01 8.97 -13.07
N GLN A 203 -5.91 9.56 -11.87
CA GLN A 203 -5.43 10.94 -11.68
C GLN A 203 -3.97 10.99 -11.23
N ARG A 204 -3.37 9.83 -10.95
CA ARG A 204 -2.04 9.69 -10.35
C ARG A 204 -1.91 10.55 -9.09
N GLU A 205 -2.81 10.28 -8.15
CA GLU A 205 -2.99 11.08 -6.94
C GLU A 205 -3.08 10.19 -5.71
N VAL A 206 -2.39 10.56 -4.63
CA VAL A 206 -2.60 10.01 -3.29
C VAL A 206 -3.70 10.82 -2.60
N VAL A 207 -4.74 10.11 -2.18
CA VAL A 207 -5.86 10.69 -1.45
C VAL A 207 -5.81 10.19 -0.01
N LEU A 208 -5.54 11.09 0.93
CA LEU A 208 -5.59 10.80 2.36
C LEU A 208 -6.97 11.15 2.92
N GLY A 209 -7.56 10.24 3.67
CA GLY A 209 -8.77 10.50 4.42
C GLY A 209 -8.51 11.43 5.60
N GLU A 210 -9.51 12.23 5.92
CA GLU A 210 -9.45 13.23 6.99
C GLU A 210 -9.03 12.63 8.35
N MET A 211 -9.47 11.42 8.68
CA MET A 211 -9.08 10.78 9.95
C MET A 211 -7.60 10.39 9.97
N MET A 212 -7.07 9.89 8.86
CA MET A 212 -5.65 9.47 8.77
C MET A 212 -4.70 10.66 8.81
N ALA A 213 -5.15 11.82 8.31
CA ALA A 213 -4.36 13.04 8.28
C ALA A 213 -4.19 13.72 9.66
N ARG A 214 -4.95 13.32 10.69
CA ARG A 214 -4.96 13.98 12.01
C ARG A 214 -3.72 13.70 12.85
N ASP A 215 -3.27 12.45 12.85
CA ASP A 215 -2.08 12.04 13.57
C ASP A 215 -0.86 12.15 12.65
N PRO A 216 0.18 12.96 13.00
CA PRO A 216 1.32 13.19 12.11
C PRO A 216 2.08 11.92 11.72
N THR A 217 2.15 10.93 12.62
CA THR A 217 2.87 9.67 12.36
C THR A 217 2.08 8.75 11.46
N THR A 218 0.77 8.64 11.69
CA THR A 218 -0.17 7.91 10.81
C THR A 218 -0.21 8.54 9.43
N ALA A 219 -0.35 9.88 9.34
CA ALA A 219 -0.37 10.60 8.07
C ALA A 219 0.91 10.37 7.26
N MET A 220 2.08 10.40 7.92
CA MET A 220 3.37 10.10 7.29
C MET A 220 3.45 8.65 6.80
N GLY A 221 3.09 7.67 7.64
CA GLY A 221 3.16 6.24 7.30
C GLY A 221 2.22 5.87 6.14
N VAL A 222 0.98 6.36 6.20
CA VAL A 222 -0.03 6.16 5.15
C VAL A 222 0.39 6.86 3.85
N LEU A 223 0.90 8.09 3.91
CA LEU A 223 1.42 8.76 2.71
C LEU A 223 2.60 7.99 2.10
N ALA A 224 3.52 7.48 2.92
CA ALA A 224 4.63 6.65 2.43
C ALA A 224 4.14 5.36 1.75
N PHE A 225 3.10 4.73 2.30
CA PHE A 225 2.47 3.54 1.72
C PHE A 225 1.86 3.85 0.35
N GLU A 226 1.07 4.91 0.24
CA GLU A 226 0.42 5.24 -1.02
C GLU A 226 1.39 5.78 -2.07
N LEU A 227 2.49 6.42 -1.67
CA LEU A 227 3.59 6.73 -2.58
C LEU A 227 4.30 5.45 -3.07
N SER A 228 4.41 4.42 -2.24
CA SER A 228 4.86 3.10 -2.70
C SER A 228 3.88 2.51 -3.72
N ASN A 229 2.56 2.59 -3.48
CA ASN A 229 1.56 2.18 -4.47
C ASN A 229 1.70 2.96 -5.78
N ALA A 230 1.94 4.28 -5.71
CA ALA A 230 2.20 5.11 -6.88
C ALA A 230 3.45 4.66 -7.67
N SER A 231 4.48 4.17 -6.99
CA SER A 231 5.69 3.61 -7.62
C SER A 231 5.48 2.21 -8.25
N LEU A 232 4.35 1.56 -7.94
CA LEU A 232 3.96 0.24 -8.44
C LEU A 232 2.81 0.32 -9.45
N ASP A 233 2.40 1.52 -9.90
CA ASP A 233 1.29 1.74 -10.83
C ASP A 233 1.39 0.87 -12.10
N LEU A 234 2.60 0.74 -12.67
CA LEU A 234 2.82 -0.14 -13.83
C LEU A 234 2.61 -1.62 -13.51
N ALA A 235 2.96 -2.08 -12.31
CA ALA A 235 2.75 -3.46 -11.89
C ALA A 235 1.25 -3.75 -11.69
N PHE A 236 0.49 -2.80 -11.11
CA PHE A 236 -0.96 -2.92 -11.01
C PHE A 236 -1.65 -2.98 -12.39
N LYS A 237 -1.24 -2.10 -13.32
CA LYS A 237 -1.73 -2.13 -14.72
C LYS A 237 -1.43 -3.44 -15.42
N GLU A 238 -0.26 -4.02 -15.15
CA GLU A 238 0.15 -5.31 -15.69
C GLU A 238 -0.71 -6.45 -15.14
N CYS A 239 -1.10 -6.42 -13.85
CA CYS A 239 -2.07 -7.35 -13.29
C CYS A 239 -3.43 -7.26 -13.99
N GLU A 240 -3.97 -6.05 -14.18
CA GLU A 240 -5.24 -5.85 -14.88
C GLU A 240 -5.17 -6.36 -16.34
N ARG A 241 -4.07 -6.07 -17.05
CA ARG A 241 -3.83 -6.54 -18.42
C ARG A 241 -3.77 -8.06 -18.51
N ASN A 242 -3.03 -8.70 -17.60
CA ASN A 242 -2.90 -10.15 -17.56
C ASN A 242 -4.23 -10.82 -17.19
N ALA A 243 -5.01 -10.23 -16.28
CA ALA A 243 -6.34 -10.70 -15.95
C ALA A 243 -7.30 -10.68 -17.14
N ALA A 244 -7.27 -9.60 -17.93
CA ALA A 244 -8.08 -9.50 -19.14
C ALA A 244 -7.71 -10.56 -20.20
N ILE A 245 -6.41 -10.82 -20.39
CA ILE A 245 -5.93 -11.82 -21.36
C ILE A 245 -6.25 -13.24 -20.92
N ALA A 246 -6.03 -13.54 -19.64
CA ALA A 246 -6.26 -14.86 -19.08
C ALA A 246 -7.72 -15.12 -18.68
N GLN A 247 -8.59 -14.10 -18.81
CA GLN A 247 -10.00 -14.15 -18.39
C GLN A 247 -10.17 -14.54 -16.92
N LEU A 248 -9.34 -13.97 -16.04
CA LEU A 248 -9.39 -14.23 -14.61
C LEU A 248 -10.73 -13.77 -14.02
N SER A 249 -11.22 -14.53 -13.05
CA SER A 249 -12.35 -14.12 -12.22
C SER A 249 -12.02 -12.86 -11.41
N PRO A 250 -13.03 -12.10 -10.95
CA PRO A 250 -12.80 -10.94 -10.08
C PRO A 250 -11.94 -11.28 -8.85
N ARG A 251 -12.12 -12.49 -8.33
CA ARG A 251 -11.38 -13.03 -7.19
C ARG A 251 -9.89 -13.20 -7.49
N GLU A 252 -9.56 -13.85 -8.60
CA GLU A 252 -8.17 -14.11 -9.01
C GLU A 252 -7.43 -12.81 -9.35
N LEU A 253 -8.11 -11.83 -9.94
CA LEU A 253 -7.51 -10.51 -10.13
C LEU A 253 -7.25 -9.83 -8.77
N ALA A 254 -8.23 -9.85 -7.86
CA ALA A 254 -8.08 -9.20 -6.56
C ALA A 254 -6.90 -9.78 -5.77
N GLU A 255 -6.72 -11.10 -5.78
CA GLU A 255 -5.54 -11.75 -5.21
C GLU A 255 -4.23 -11.33 -5.92
N SER A 256 -4.27 -11.15 -7.25
CA SER A 256 -3.09 -10.69 -8.01
C SER A 256 -2.71 -9.25 -7.65
N ILE A 257 -3.69 -8.37 -7.47
CA ILE A 257 -3.47 -6.99 -7.03
C ILE A 257 -2.88 -6.98 -5.62
N GLU A 258 -3.45 -7.77 -4.70
CA GLU A 258 -2.97 -7.86 -3.32
C GLU A 258 -1.51 -8.34 -3.24
N ARG A 259 -1.12 -9.30 -4.08
CA ARG A 259 0.28 -9.75 -4.19
C ARG A 259 1.22 -8.63 -4.64
N VAL A 260 0.75 -7.74 -5.52
CA VAL A 260 1.53 -6.54 -5.90
C VAL A 260 1.58 -5.54 -4.75
N GLU A 261 0.45 -5.24 -4.11
CA GLU A 261 0.34 -4.30 -2.99
C GLU A 261 1.14 -4.74 -1.75
N TYR A 262 1.34 -6.04 -1.56
CA TYR A 262 2.28 -6.55 -0.55
C TYR A 262 3.69 -5.98 -0.72
N ASN A 263 4.13 -5.62 -1.93
CA ASN A 263 5.40 -4.92 -2.11
C ASN A 263 5.39 -3.53 -1.46
N SER A 264 4.25 -2.83 -1.43
CA SER A 264 4.11 -1.59 -0.65
C SER A 264 4.20 -1.84 0.85
N THR A 265 3.57 -2.91 1.34
CA THR A 265 3.71 -3.34 2.75
C THR A 265 5.19 -3.59 3.10
N ARG A 266 5.91 -4.36 2.28
CA ARG A 266 7.33 -4.62 2.48
C ARG A 266 8.18 -3.36 2.41
N ASN A 267 7.86 -2.47 1.48
CA ASN A 267 8.59 -1.22 1.30
C ASN A 267 8.43 -0.34 2.54
N VAL A 268 7.23 -0.12 3.06
CA VAL A 268 7.04 0.72 4.26
C VAL A 268 7.65 0.13 5.53
N GLN A 269 7.64 -1.20 5.66
CA GLN A 269 8.37 -1.89 6.72
C GLN A 269 9.88 -1.60 6.63
N ALA A 270 10.45 -1.68 5.43
CA ALA A 270 11.86 -1.35 5.20
C ALA A 270 12.15 0.12 5.46
N TYR A 271 11.29 1.04 5.01
CA TYR A 271 11.44 2.49 5.26
C TYR A 271 11.59 2.78 6.74
N TYR A 272 10.68 2.21 7.53
CA TYR A 272 10.68 2.37 8.98
C TYR A 272 11.91 1.75 9.61
N MET A 273 12.25 0.49 9.28
CA MET A 273 13.41 -0.19 9.87
C MET A 273 14.73 0.53 9.54
N GLU A 274 14.87 1.05 8.33
CA GLU A 274 16.05 1.80 7.89
C GLU A 274 16.16 3.17 8.58
N ALA A 275 15.03 3.84 8.84
CA ALA A 275 14.97 5.18 9.46
C ALA A 275 14.63 5.16 10.96
N HIS A 276 14.51 3.98 11.57
CA HIS A 276 13.94 3.79 12.91
C HIS A 276 14.64 4.64 13.99
N GLU A 277 15.97 4.62 14.02
CA GLU A 277 16.74 5.40 15.00
C GLU A 277 16.54 6.91 14.84
N THR A 278 16.24 7.40 13.64
CA THR A 278 15.94 8.81 13.40
C THR A 278 14.53 9.15 13.87
N LEU A 279 13.54 8.32 13.51
CA LEU A 279 12.16 8.48 13.97
C LEU A 279 12.05 8.46 15.50
N ARG A 280 12.76 7.52 16.14
CA ARG A 280 12.84 7.41 17.60
C ARG A 280 13.45 8.65 18.25
N ARG A 281 14.53 9.19 17.69
CA ARG A 281 15.19 10.40 18.22
C ARG A 281 14.33 11.64 18.15
N VAL A 282 13.43 11.76 17.18
CA VAL A 282 12.55 12.93 17.00
C VAL A 282 11.15 12.74 17.58
N GLY A 283 10.88 11.60 18.23
CA GLY A 283 9.57 11.33 18.85
C GLY A 283 8.46 11.00 17.85
N LEU A 284 8.80 10.50 16.66
CA LEU A 284 7.86 10.06 15.61
C LEU A 284 7.87 8.54 15.42
N ASP A 285 8.38 7.80 16.41
CA ASP A 285 8.43 6.34 16.39
C ASP A 285 7.05 5.74 16.73
N ASN A 286 6.49 5.02 15.76
CA ASN A 286 5.26 4.24 15.92
C ASN A 286 5.26 3.08 14.92
N PRO A 287 5.73 1.88 15.29
CA PRO A 287 5.86 0.76 14.36
C PRO A 287 4.55 0.37 13.66
N TYR A 288 3.40 0.58 14.32
CA TYR A 288 2.09 0.21 13.77
C TYR A 288 1.70 1.06 12.55
N ALA A 289 2.16 2.30 12.46
CA ALA A 289 1.94 3.16 11.29
C ALA A 289 2.70 2.66 10.03
N TRP A 290 3.60 1.68 10.18
CA TRP A 290 4.53 1.21 9.16
C TRP A 290 4.41 -0.30 8.89
N HIS A 291 3.28 -0.91 9.24
CA HIS A 291 3.07 -2.37 9.12
C HIS A 291 4.16 -3.18 9.85
N CYS A 292 4.64 -2.63 10.96
CA CYS A 292 5.51 -3.31 11.90
C CYS A 292 4.76 -3.54 13.22
N MET A 293 5.26 -4.47 14.02
CA MET A 293 4.75 -4.78 15.35
C MET A 293 5.90 -4.87 16.35
N VAL A 294 5.59 -4.62 17.63
CA VAL A 294 6.52 -4.86 18.73
C VAL A 294 6.24 -6.25 19.32
N THR A 295 7.26 -7.10 19.37
CA THR A 295 7.16 -8.43 19.99
C THR A 295 7.11 -8.32 21.51
N ALA A 296 6.75 -9.41 22.18
CA ALA A 296 6.78 -9.47 23.65
C ALA A 296 8.17 -9.20 24.25
N GLN A 297 9.24 -9.40 23.46
CA GLN A 297 10.62 -9.13 23.84
C GLN A 297 11.04 -7.67 23.57
N GLY A 298 10.14 -6.84 23.03
CA GLY A 298 10.43 -5.46 22.67
C GLY A 298 11.16 -5.30 21.33
N HIS A 299 11.24 -6.35 20.51
CA HIS A 299 11.82 -6.25 19.17
C HIS A 299 10.79 -5.75 18.18
N ILE A 300 11.22 -4.98 17.18
CA ILE A 300 10.35 -4.57 16.09
C ILE A 300 10.49 -5.55 14.92
N GLU A 301 9.38 -6.08 14.45
CA GLU A 301 9.31 -7.05 13.37
C GLU A 301 8.19 -6.69 12.38
N PRO A 302 8.23 -7.19 11.12
CA PRO A 302 7.14 -7.02 10.17
C PRO A 302 5.84 -7.66 10.70
N SER A 303 4.71 -6.95 10.58
CA SER A 303 3.39 -7.48 10.96
C SER A 303 2.83 -8.47 9.94
N THR A 304 3.29 -8.37 8.69
CA THR A 304 2.96 -9.28 7.57
C THR A 304 4.27 -9.69 6.91
N ARG A 305 4.53 -10.98 6.74
CA ARG A 305 5.85 -11.54 6.38
C ARG A 305 5.87 -12.24 5.03
N SER A 306 4.73 -12.46 4.40
CA SER A 306 4.64 -13.09 3.09
C SER A 306 3.44 -12.59 2.27
N GLU A 307 3.51 -12.81 0.96
CA GLU A 307 2.39 -12.55 0.05
C GLU A 307 1.15 -13.35 0.44
N ASP A 308 1.32 -14.63 0.78
CA ASP A 308 0.19 -15.49 1.12
C ASP A 308 -0.46 -15.06 2.45
N GLU A 309 0.32 -14.55 3.40
CA GLU A 309 -0.19 -13.94 4.62
C GLU A 309 -0.93 -12.63 4.33
N ALA A 310 -0.41 -11.79 3.43
CA ALA A 310 -1.09 -10.57 3.00
C ALA A 310 -2.45 -10.89 2.38
N VAL A 311 -2.49 -11.85 1.44
CA VAL A 311 -3.74 -12.31 0.82
C VAL A 311 -4.71 -12.88 1.85
N ALA A 312 -4.24 -13.69 2.79
CA ALA A 312 -5.07 -14.25 3.85
C ALA A 312 -5.64 -13.17 4.80
N ASN A 313 -4.83 -12.16 5.15
CA ASN A 313 -5.26 -11.03 5.98
C ASN A 313 -6.28 -10.16 5.24
N SER A 314 -6.03 -9.84 3.98
CA SER A 314 -6.93 -9.03 3.14
C SER A 314 -8.25 -9.74 2.86
N LEU A 315 -8.22 -11.07 2.84
CA LEU A 315 -9.40 -11.93 2.88
C LEU A 315 -10.20 -11.79 4.19
N ALA A 316 -9.53 -12.01 5.32
CA ALA A 316 -10.17 -12.03 6.64
C ALA A 316 -10.78 -10.68 7.01
N THR A 317 -10.13 -9.61 6.57
CA THR A 317 -10.55 -8.24 6.78
C THR A 317 -11.54 -7.75 5.71
N GLY A 318 -11.71 -8.47 4.59
CA GLY A 318 -12.60 -8.03 3.52
C GLY A 318 -12.05 -6.88 2.66
N HIS A 319 -10.79 -6.47 2.86
CA HIS A 319 -10.05 -5.58 1.95
C HIS A 319 -10.11 -6.10 0.51
N LEU A 320 -9.95 -7.42 0.33
CA LEU A 320 -10.01 -8.05 -0.99
C LEU A 320 -11.36 -7.89 -1.68
N GLY A 321 -12.45 -7.82 -0.90
CA GLY A 321 -13.81 -7.63 -1.42
C GLY A 321 -14.00 -6.29 -2.11
N TRP A 322 -13.21 -5.27 -1.79
CA TRP A 322 -13.22 -3.99 -2.49
C TRP A 322 -12.73 -4.13 -3.94
N TYR A 323 -11.57 -4.79 -4.14
CA TYR A 323 -11.02 -5.04 -5.48
C TYR A 323 -11.97 -5.88 -6.34
N GLU A 324 -12.56 -6.92 -5.77
CA GLU A 324 -13.55 -7.76 -6.45
C GLU A 324 -14.74 -6.93 -6.97
N GLN A 325 -15.30 -6.06 -6.12
CA GLN A 325 -16.43 -5.19 -6.48
C GLN A 325 -16.06 -4.16 -7.56
N GLN A 326 -14.87 -3.55 -7.46
CA GLN A 326 -14.43 -2.57 -8.45
C GLN A 326 -14.25 -3.20 -9.83
N TYR A 327 -13.68 -4.40 -9.90
CA TYR A 327 -13.52 -5.11 -11.17
C TYR A 327 -14.85 -5.60 -11.74
N ALA A 328 -15.75 -6.12 -10.90
CA ALA A 328 -17.08 -6.55 -11.34
C ALA A 328 -17.86 -5.38 -11.98
N LYS A 329 -17.77 -4.17 -11.41
CA LYS A 329 -18.43 -2.96 -11.96
C LYS A 329 -17.87 -2.52 -13.32
N ARG A 330 -16.60 -2.79 -13.62
CA ARG A 330 -15.94 -2.37 -14.87
C ARG A 330 -16.20 -3.31 -16.05
N ASN A 331 -16.61 -4.55 -15.79
CA ASN A 331 -16.80 -5.60 -16.81
C ASN A 331 -18.27 -6.05 -16.97
N MET A 332 -19.21 -5.32 -16.37
CA MET A 332 -20.64 -5.39 -16.69
C MET A 332 -20.98 -4.33 -17.72
#